data_AF-A0A1I2F890-F1
#
_entry.id   AF-A0A1I2F890-F1
#
_cell.length_a   1.000
_cell.length_b   1.000
_cell.length_c   1.000
_cell.angle_alpha   90.00
_cell.angle_beta   90.00
_cell.angle_gamma   90.00
#
_symmetry.space_group_name_H-M   'P 1'
#
loop_
_entity.id
_entity.type
_entity.pdbx_description
1 polymer ?
#
loop_
_entity_poly.entity_id
_entity_poly.type
_entity_poly.pdbx_seq_one_letter_code
_entity_poly.pdbx_strand_id
1 'polypeptide(L)'
;MSSETMIPVLPSVSLPATLDFYRLLGFEVTYEQTKPYVYAATRRGGMEIHFMGLKELDPKDAYSTCLVMVDEVEQLHATFADALRGGYGKLPIAGIPRITRMKPGQTRFTIVDVAGNSLIFVKKDAGGSEDEDALEAVKRRPGESRLAHGVRFAARLRDFKNDDEAAARVLDLALARPEPGDPLERARALAARIELAVTLADPARADALGAELAALPLSAAQRDELAAELERARALQRSQE
;
A
#
# COMPACT_ATOMS: atom_id res chain seq x y z
N MET A 1 -18.41 -35.43 -10.58
CA MET A 1 -18.02 -35.14 -9.18
C MET A 1 -17.94 -33.64 -9.08
N SER A 2 -18.67 -33.07 -8.13
CA SER A 2 -19.05 -31.66 -8.07
C SER A 2 -17.83 -30.75 -8.02
N SER A 3 -17.86 -29.66 -8.78
CA SER A 3 -16.93 -28.54 -8.64
C SER A 3 -17.59 -27.53 -7.71
N GLU A 4 -17.54 -27.75 -6.40
CA GLU A 4 -17.94 -26.71 -5.46
C GLU A 4 -17.04 -25.49 -5.61
N THR A 5 -17.61 -24.30 -5.48
CA THR A 5 -16.89 -23.02 -5.58
C THR A 5 -17.37 -22.10 -4.48
N MET A 6 -16.45 -21.38 -3.86
CA MET A 6 -16.77 -20.32 -2.90
C MET A 6 -16.67 -18.97 -3.60
N ILE A 7 -17.72 -18.16 -3.49
CA ILE A 7 -17.77 -16.82 -4.11
C ILE A 7 -17.95 -15.80 -2.98
N PRO A 8 -17.03 -14.84 -2.82
CA PRO A 8 -17.22 -13.75 -1.87
C PRO A 8 -18.36 -12.84 -2.34
N VAL A 9 -19.21 -12.43 -1.39
CA VAL A 9 -20.23 -11.40 -1.59
C VAL A 9 -19.85 -10.19 -0.73
N LEU A 10 -19.47 -9.10 -1.37
CA LEU A 10 -18.97 -7.88 -0.72
C LEU A 10 -20.07 -6.80 -0.66
N PRO A 11 -20.08 -5.93 0.38
CA PRO A 11 -21.00 -4.80 0.42
C PRO A 11 -20.70 -3.79 -0.70
N SER A 12 -21.77 -3.17 -1.20
CA SER A 12 -21.72 -2.05 -2.15
C SER A 12 -22.63 -0.94 -1.65
N VAL A 13 -22.06 0.24 -1.40
CA VAL A 13 -22.81 1.45 -1.05
C VAL A 13 -23.59 1.97 -2.26
N SER A 14 -22.95 1.95 -3.43
CA SER A 14 -23.51 2.34 -4.72
C SER A 14 -23.13 1.32 -5.78
N LEU A 15 -24.11 0.51 -6.21
CA LEU A 15 -23.87 -0.56 -7.18
C LEU A 15 -23.26 -0.04 -8.50
N PRO A 16 -23.75 1.06 -9.11
CA PRO A 16 -23.13 1.59 -10.33
C PRO A 16 -21.65 1.96 -10.13
N ALA A 17 -21.31 2.65 -9.03
CA ALA A 17 -19.93 3.04 -8.74
C ALA A 17 -19.03 1.82 -8.49
N THR A 18 -19.55 0.81 -7.80
CA THR A 18 -18.86 -0.48 -7.63
C THR A 18 -18.60 -1.14 -8.98
N LEU A 19 -19.63 -1.28 -9.83
CA LEU A 19 -19.46 -1.95 -11.12
C LEU A 19 -18.52 -1.20 -12.06
N ASP A 20 -18.53 0.13 -12.06
CA ASP A 20 -17.59 0.93 -12.85
C ASP A 20 -16.14 0.75 -12.37
N PHE A 21 -15.91 0.67 -11.06
CA PHE A 21 -14.59 0.39 -10.50
C PHE A 21 -14.08 -1.01 -10.92
N TYR A 22 -14.92 -2.04 -10.83
CA TYR A 22 -14.51 -3.39 -11.21
C TYR A 22 -14.34 -3.55 -12.74
N ARG A 23 -15.17 -2.88 -13.54
CA ARG A 23 -14.97 -2.79 -15.00
C ARG A 23 -13.64 -2.14 -15.36
N LEU A 24 -13.25 -1.08 -14.63
CA LEU A 24 -11.95 -0.45 -14.82
C LEU A 24 -10.80 -1.44 -14.61
N LEU A 25 -10.91 -2.32 -13.60
CA LEU A 25 -9.94 -3.39 -13.35
C LEU A 25 -10.04 -4.57 -14.33
N GLY A 26 -10.91 -4.48 -15.34
CA GLY A 26 -11.11 -5.51 -16.36
C GLY A 26 -12.00 -6.68 -15.92
N PHE A 27 -12.86 -6.48 -14.92
CA PHE A 27 -13.94 -7.43 -14.62
C PHE A 27 -15.13 -7.20 -15.56
N GLU A 28 -15.70 -8.31 -16.02
CA GLU A 28 -16.98 -8.36 -16.71
C GLU A 28 -18.10 -8.37 -15.68
N VAL A 29 -19.19 -7.64 -15.94
CA VAL A 29 -20.43 -7.79 -15.16
C VAL A 29 -21.22 -8.94 -15.76
N THR A 30 -21.35 -10.04 -15.02
CA THR A 30 -22.03 -11.26 -15.47
C THR A 30 -23.50 -11.30 -15.04
N TYR A 31 -23.87 -10.51 -14.04
CA TYR A 31 -25.24 -10.36 -13.59
C TYR A 31 -25.43 -9.02 -12.87
N GLU A 32 -26.58 -8.38 -13.04
CA GLU A 32 -26.94 -7.12 -12.36
C GLU A 32 -28.44 -7.11 -12.04
N GLN A 33 -28.78 -6.80 -10.79
CA GLN A 33 -30.13 -6.69 -10.28
C GLN A 33 -30.26 -5.49 -9.35
N THR A 34 -31.28 -4.65 -9.56
CA THR A 34 -31.57 -3.50 -8.70
C THR A 34 -32.84 -3.67 -7.85
N LYS A 35 -33.68 -4.67 -8.17
CA LYS A 35 -34.93 -5.01 -7.45
C LYS A 35 -35.18 -6.53 -7.51
N PRO A 36 -35.79 -7.14 -6.48
CA PRO A 36 -36.27 -6.52 -5.24
C PRO A 36 -35.16 -6.16 -4.25
N TYR A 37 -33.96 -6.70 -4.44
CA TYR A 37 -32.74 -6.33 -3.72
C TYR A 37 -31.61 -6.04 -4.70
N VAL A 38 -30.64 -5.26 -4.25
CA VAL A 38 -29.46 -4.89 -5.02
C VAL A 38 -28.46 -6.03 -4.99
N TYR A 39 -28.08 -6.51 -6.17
CA TYR A 39 -27.12 -7.59 -6.34
C TYR A 39 -26.38 -7.46 -7.67
N ALA A 40 -25.10 -7.83 -7.70
CA ALA A 40 -24.41 -8.03 -8.96
C ALA A 40 -23.36 -9.13 -8.84
N ALA A 41 -23.02 -9.73 -9.98
CA ALA A 41 -21.91 -10.65 -10.12
C ALA A 41 -20.91 -10.09 -11.13
N THR A 42 -19.63 -10.22 -10.80
CA THR A 42 -18.53 -9.84 -11.68
C THR A 42 -17.51 -10.95 -11.81
N ARG A 43 -16.82 -11.00 -12.95
CA ARG A 43 -15.83 -12.03 -13.24
C ARG A 43 -14.63 -11.48 -13.99
N ARG A 44 -13.43 -11.92 -13.62
CA ARG A 44 -12.19 -11.71 -14.39
C ARG A 44 -11.36 -12.98 -14.38
N GLY A 45 -11.30 -13.68 -15.51
CA GLY A 45 -10.69 -15.01 -15.56
C GLY A 45 -11.40 -15.96 -14.58
N GLY A 46 -10.64 -16.59 -13.68
CA GLY A 46 -11.17 -17.45 -12.62
C GLY A 46 -11.61 -16.72 -11.35
N MET A 47 -11.51 -15.39 -11.28
CA MET A 47 -11.91 -14.60 -10.11
C MET A 47 -13.36 -14.17 -10.27
N GLU A 48 -14.22 -14.62 -9.36
CA GLU A 48 -15.63 -14.24 -9.30
C GLU A 48 -15.91 -13.52 -7.99
N ILE A 49 -16.52 -12.34 -8.07
CA ILE A 49 -16.84 -11.49 -6.91
C ILE A 49 -18.25 -10.97 -7.10
N HIS A 50 -19.08 -11.19 -6.09
CA HIS A 50 -20.45 -10.71 -6.08
C HIS A 50 -20.59 -9.54 -5.11
N PHE A 51 -21.65 -8.75 -5.30
CA PHE A 51 -21.93 -7.58 -4.49
C PHE A 51 -23.37 -7.60 -4.01
N MET A 52 -23.56 -7.18 -2.76
CA MET A 52 -24.87 -6.92 -2.17
C MET A 52 -24.99 -5.44 -1.79
N GLY A 53 -26.17 -4.86 -1.93
CA GLY A 53 -26.38 -3.44 -1.58
C GLY A 53 -26.40 -3.21 -0.06
N LEU A 54 -25.56 -2.29 0.42
CA LEU A 54 -25.53 -1.84 1.81
C LEU A 54 -25.30 -0.31 1.86
N LYS A 55 -26.39 0.45 1.73
CA LYS A 55 -26.34 1.91 1.52
C LYS A 55 -25.83 2.72 2.72
N GLU A 56 -25.99 2.18 3.94
CA GLU A 56 -25.67 2.89 5.19
C GLU A 56 -24.23 2.67 5.66
N LEU A 57 -23.44 1.85 4.95
CA LEU A 57 -22.03 1.64 5.26
C LEU A 57 -21.23 2.90 4.95
N ASP A 58 -20.53 3.46 5.95
CA ASP A 58 -19.40 4.35 5.68
C ASP A 58 -18.23 3.50 5.16
N PRO A 59 -17.72 3.75 3.93
CA PRO A 59 -16.57 3.02 3.41
C PRO A 59 -15.34 2.99 4.32
N LYS A 60 -15.18 3.98 5.20
CA LYS A 60 -14.06 4.03 6.17
C LYS A 60 -14.21 3.01 7.30
N ASP A 61 -15.43 2.57 7.57
CA ASP A 61 -15.76 1.58 8.60
C ASP A 61 -15.91 0.16 8.02
N ALA A 62 -15.60 -0.03 6.72
CA ALA A 62 -15.67 -1.33 6.09
C ALA A 62 -14.56 -2.27 6.59
N TYR A 63 -14.96 -3.45 7.09
CA TYR A 63 -14.03 -4.51 7.51
C TYR A 63 -14.00 -5.71 6.54
N SER A 64 -14.78 -5.64 5.46
CA SER A 64 -14.90 -6.70 4.47
C SER A 64 -13.57 -6.95 3.76
N THR A 65 -13.12 -8.20 3.80
CA THR A 65 -11.84 -8.62 3.22
C THR A 65 -12.03 -9.85 2.35
N CYS A 66 -11.38 -9.87 1.19
CA CYS A 66 -11.32 -11.00 0.28
C CYS A 66 -9.85 -11.32 -0.04
N LEU A 67 -9.45 -12.58 0.15
CA LEU A 67 -8.16 -13.09 -0.30
C LEU A 67 -8.30 -13.67 -1.70
N VAL A 68 -7.40 -13.29 -2.60
CA VAL A 68 -7.35 -13.79 -3.98
C VAL A 68 -5.97 -14.36 -4.26
N MET A 69 -5.91 -15.68 -4.46
CA MET A 69 -4.66 -16.37 -4.75
C MET A 69 -4.34 -16.31 -6.25
N VAL A 70 -3.16 -15.78 -6.61
CA VAL A 70 -2.77 -15.53 -8.01
C VAL A 70 -1.36 -16.06 -8.29
N ASP A 71 -1.07 -16.45 -9.53
CA ASP A 71 0.26 -16.96 -9.89
C ASP A 71 1.28 -15.81 -10.04
N GLU A 72 0.91 -14.74 -10.77
CA GLU A 72 1.79 -13.61 -11.10
C GLU A 72 1.32 -12.31 -10.44
N VAL A 73 1.64 -12.14 -9.16
CA VAL A 73 1.15 -11.02 -8.34
C VAL A 73 1.69 -9.66 -8.79
N GLU A 74 2.97 -9.56 -9.18
CA GLU A 74 3.58 -8.31 -9.65
C GLU A 74 2.98 -7.85 -10.99
N GLN A 75 2.79 -8.78 -11.92
CA GLN A 75 2.19 -8.48 -13.22
C GLN A 75 0.72 -8.06 -13.08
N LEU A 76 -0.03 -8.71 -12.17
CA LEU A 76 -1.40 -8.32 -11.88
C LEU A 76 -1.48 -6.93 -11.23
N HIS A 77 -0.58 -6.62 -10.30
CA HIS A 77 -0.48 -5.29 -9.71
C HIS A 77 -0.25 -4.22 -10.78
N ALA A 78 0.74 -4.41 -11.66
CA ALA A 78 1.04 -3.46 -12.73
C ALA A 78 -0.18 -3.25 -13.65
N THR A 79 -0.88 -4.32 -14.01
CA THR A 79 -2.10 -4.26 -14.82
C THR A 79 -3.19 -3.41 -14.16
N PHE A 80 -3.42 -3.61 -12.86
CA PHE A 80 -4.42 -2.82 -12.12
C PHE A 80 -3.97 -1.39 -11.90
N ALA A 81 -2.68 -1.15 -11.67
CA ALA A 81 -2.14 0.19 -11.50
C ALA A 81 -2.31 1.03 -12.77
N ASP A 82 -2.00 0.45 -13.94
CA ASP A 82 -2.18 1.13 -15.22
C ASP A 82 -3.64 1.43 -15.52
N ALA A 83 -4.54 0.49 -15.22
CA ALA A 83 -5.98 0.69 -15.36
C ALA A 83 -6.50 1.81 -14.45
N LEU A 84 -6.14 1.79 -13.15
CA LEU A 84 -6.54 2.82 -12.19
C LEU A 84 -5.99 4.20 -12.59
N ARG A 85 -4.74 4.26 -13.04
CA ARG A 85 -4.14 5.50 -13.54
C ARG A 85 -4.87 6.02 -14.78
N GLY A 86 -5.21 5.14 -15.71
CA GLY A 86 -6.01 5.51 -16.89
C GLY A 86 -7.39 6.02 -16.54
N GLY A 87 -8.07 5.40 -15.56
CA GLY A 87 -9.43 5.78 -15.14
C GLY A 87 -9.51 7.02 -14.26
N TYR A 88 -8.55 7.21 -13.35
CA TYR A 88 -8.55 8.32 -12.38
C TYR A 88 -7.59 9.47 -12.74
N GLY A 89 -6.80 9.31 -13.81
CA GLY A 89 -5.76 10.26 -14.22
C GLY A 89 -4.51 10.26 -13.34
N LYS A 90 -4.48 9.43 -12.29
CA LYS A 90 -3.37 9.22 -11.36
C LYS A 90 -3.53 7.88 -10.65
N LEU A 91 -2.46 7.29 -10.11
CA LEU A 91 -2.63 6.13 -9.24
C LEU A 91 -3.17 6.53 -7.85
N PRO A 92 -4.33 5.99 -7.42
CA PRO A 92 -4.83 6.25 -6.07
C PRO A 92 -4.07 5.38 -5.06
N ILE A 93 -3.08 5.98 -4.38
CA ILE A 93 -2.25 5.29 -3.37
C ILE A 93 -2.73 5.50 -1.92
N ALA A 94 -3.69 6.40 -1.71
CA ALA A 94 -4.23 6.75 -0.39
C ALA A 94 -5.73 7.02 -0.47
N GLY A 95 -6.42 6.91 0.67
CA GLY A 95 -7.87 7.12 0.75
C GLY A 95 -8.67 5.93 0.21
N ILE A 96 -9.88 6.22 -0.28
CA ILE A 96 -10.83 5.24 -0.84
C ILE A 96 -11.32 5.79 -2.18
N PRO A 97 -11.21 5.05 -3.30
CA PRO A 97 -10.51 3.77 -3.44
C PRO A 97 -8.97 3.94 -3.41
N ARG A 98 -8.23 2.86 -3.23
CA ARG A 98 -6.75 2.86 -3.35
C ARG A 98 -6.17 1.51 -3.75
N ILE A 99 -4.92 1.50 -4.20
CA ILE A 99 -4.09 0.30 -4.36
C ILE A 99 -2.78 0.47 -3.59
N THR A 100 -2.33 -0.57 -2.91
CA THR A 100 -1.05 -0.55 -2.20
C THR A 100 0.11 -0.59 -3.18
N ARG A 101 1.25 -0.03 -2.78
CA ARG A 101 2.49 -0.12 -3.55
C ARG A 101 2.96 -1.58 -3.65
N MET A 102 3.68 -1.89 -4.72
CA MET A 102 4.26 -3.22 -4.97
C MET A 102 5.74 -3.09 -5.26
N LYS A 103 6.57 -3.76 -4.47
CA LYS A 103 8.03 -3.82 -4.68
C LYS A 103 8.40 -5.11 -5.42
N PRO A 104 9.50 -5.10 -6.22
CA PRO A 104 10.04 -6.34 -6.77
C PRO A 104 10.30 -7.38 -5.67
N GLY A 105 9.83 -8.60 -5.88
CA GLY A 105 9.92 -9.71 -4.92
C GLY A 105 8.82 -9.74 -3.86
N GLN A 106 7.92 -8.75 -3.81
CA GLN A 106 6.80 -8.76 -2.88
C GLN A 106 5.75 -9.80 -3.29
N THR A 107 5.18 -10.46 -2.29
CA THR A 107 4.33 -11.63 -2.50
C THR A 107 2.84 -11.30 -2.46
N ARG A 108 2.46 -10.06 -2.12
CA ARG A 108 1.07 -9.61 -2.07
C ARG A 108 0.89 -8.10 -2.29
N PHE A 109 -0.29 -7.70 -2.74
CA PHE A 109 -0.76 -6.31 -2.68
C PHE A 109 -2.24 -6.26 -2.32
N THR A 110 -2.77 -5.07 -2.02
CA THR A 110 -4.18 -4.86 -1.68
C THR A 110 -4.80 -3.77 -2.54
N ILE A 111 -6.03 -4.01 -2.99
CA ILE A 111 -6.93 -2.97 -3.51
C ILE A 111 -8.01 -2.72 -2.48
N VAL A 112 -8.29 -1.45 -2.21
CA VAL A 112 -9.47 -1.01 -1.49
C VAL A 112 -10.43 -0.39 -2.48
N ASP A 113 -11.60 -1.01 -2.65
CA ASP A 113 -12.60 -0.55 -3.60
C ASP A 113 -13.35 0.70 -3.11
N VAL A 114 -14.29 1.20 -3.92
CA VAL A 114 -15.08 2.41 -3.61
C VAL A 114 -15.99 2.28 -2.39
N ALA A 115 -16.29 1.05 -1.94
CA ALA A 115 -17.08 0.76 -0.74
C ALA A 115 -16.21 0.41 0.47
N GLY A 116 -14.87 0.51 0.35
CA GLY A 116 -13.93 0.21 1.41
C GLY A 116 -13.55 -1.27 1.54
N ASN A 117 -14.01 -2.13 0.63
CA ASN A 117 -13.67 -3.56 0.67
C ASN A 117 -12.18 -3.77 0.37
N SER A 118 -11.52 -4.59 1.18
CA SER A 118 -10.11 -4.94 0.98
C SER A 118 -9.96 -6.24 0.19
N LEU A 119 -9.42 -6.15 -1.03
CA LEU A 119 -9.07 -7.29 -1.87
C LEU A 119 -7.57 -7.49 -1.84
N ILE A 120 -7.11 -8.54 -1.17
CA ILE A 120 -5.70 -8.85 -0.98
C ILE A 120 -5.32 -9.94 -1.97
N PHE A 121 -4.49 -9.59 -2.95
CA PHE A 121 -3.96 -10.51 -3.94
C PHE A 121 -2.65 -11.08 -3.44
N VAL A 122 -2.58 -12.40 -3.31
CA VAL A 122 -1.42 -13.11 -2.74
C VAL A 122 -0.89 -14.11 -3.75
N LYS A 123 0.42 -14.12 -3.95
CA LYS A 123 1.10 -15.10 -4.80
C LYS A 123 0.84 -16.52 -4.27
N LYS A 124 0.40 -17.42 -5.13
CA LYS A 124 0.33 -18.85 -4.81
C LYS A 124 1.71 -19.36 -4.44
N ASP A 125 1.76 -20.31 -3.50
CA ASP A 125 2.98 -20.92 -3.01
C ASP A 125 3.99 -19.95 -2.36
N ALA A 126 3.55 -18.75 -1.96
CA ALA A 126 4.38 -17.80 -1.21
C ALA A 126 4.94 -18.37 0.12
N GLY A 127 4.41 -19.49 0.60
CA GLY A 127 4.74 -20.07 1.92
C GLY A 127 4.27 -19.16 3.06
N GLY A 128 4.03 -19.72 4.24
CA GLY A 128 3.72 -18.92 5.44
C GLY A 128 4.87 -18.01 5.92
N SER A 129 5.95 -17.89 5.13
CA SER A 129 7.16 -17.17 5.50
C SER A 129 6.97 -15.67 5.61
N GLU A 130 5.95 -15.06 4.99
CA GLU A 130 5.74 -13.61 5.13
C GLU A 130 5.39 -13.17 6.56
N ASP A 131 4.67 -13.99 7.34
CA ASP A 131 4.34 -13.67 8.74
C ASP A 131 5.54 -13.94 9.66
N GLU A 132 6.33 -14.98 9.39
CA GLU A 132 7.60 -15.25 10.10
C GLU A 132 8.65 -14.18 9.77
N ASP A 133 8.81 -13.82 8.50
CA ASP A 133 9.68 -12.72 8.04
C ASP A 133 9.18 -11.38 8.57
N ALA A 134 7.86 -11.17 8.68
CA ALA A 134 7.30 -9.98 9.32
C ALA A 134 7.68 -9.91 10.80
N LEU A 135 7.59 -11.04 11.52
CA LEU A 135 7.88 -11.15 12.94
C LEU A 135 9.39 -11.01 13.23
N GLU A 136 10.24 -11.64 12.41
CA GLU A 136 11.69 -11.49 12.46
C GLU A 136 12.12 -10.08 12.02
N ALA A 137 11.44 -9.46 11.07
CA ALA A 137 11.69 -8.07 10.69
C ALA A 137 11.32 -7.08 11.82
N VAL A 138 10.40 -7.38 12.74
CA VAL A 138 10.18 -6.46 13.87
C VAL A 138 11.37 -6.44 14.83
N LYS A 139 12.16 -7.52 14.89
CA LYS A 139 13.33 -7.59 15.76
C LYS A 139 14.46 -6.72 15.20
N ARG A 140 15.15 -6.02 16.11
CA ARG A 140 16.38 -5.29 15.77
C ARG A 140 17.49 -6.28 15.48
N ARG A 141 18.19 -6.11 14.36
CA ARG A 141 19.30 -6.99 14.00
C ARG A 141 20.51 -6.75 14.92
N PRO A 142 21.34 -7.77 15.22
CA PRO A 142 22.59 -7.56 15.96
C PRO A 142 23.46 -6.50 15.27
N GLY A 143 23.90 -5.48 16.02
CA GLY A 143 24.70 -4.37 15.48
C GLY A 143 23.92 -3.27 14.75
N GLU A 144 22.61 -3.41 14.55
CA GLU A 144 21.76 -2.37 13.93
C GLU A 144 21.49 -1.23 14.91
N SER A 145 21.71 0.01 14.46
CA SER A 145 21.37 1.21 15.24
C SER A 145 19.86 1.29 15.45
N ARG A 146 19.40 2.01 16.49
CA ARG A 146 17.96 2.19 16.69
C ARG A 146 17.33 2.98 15.55
N LEU A 147 18.08 3.89 14.96
CA LEU A 147 17.63 4.72 13.86
C LEU A 147 17.44 3.90 12.58
N ALA A 148 18.42 3.05 12.24
CA ALA A 148 18.31 2.11 11.12
C ALA A 148 17.13 1.15 11.31
N HIS A 149 16.94 0.63 12.53
CA HIS A 149 15.77 -0.19 12.87
C HIS A 149 14.45 0.58 12.70
N GLY A 150 14.39 1.82 13.17
CA GLY A 150 13.21 2.70 13.04
C GLY A 150 12.83 2.95 11.59
N VAL A 151 13.81 3.23 10.71
CA VAL A 151 13.57 3.40 9.26
C VAL A 151 12.98 2.13 8.66
N ARG A 152 13.58 0.98 8.96
CA ARG A 152 13.11 -0.31 8.45
C ARG A 152 11.71 -0.67 8.96
N PHE A 153 11.43 -0.40 10.23
CA PHE A 153 10.12 -0.65 10.83
C PHE A 153 9.04 0.29 10.29
N ALA A 154 9.36 1.58 10.10
CA ALA A 154 8.46 2.53 9.48
C ALA A 154 8.11 2.14 8.03
N ALA A 155 9.10 1.70 7.24
CA ALA A 155 8.85 1.18 5.90
C ALA A 155 7.89 -0.01 5.92
N ARG A 156 7.98 -0.91 6.91
CA ARG A 156 7.03 -2.03 7.06
C ARG A 156 5.62 -1.55 7.39
N LEU A 157 5.47 -0.62 8.35
CA LEU A 157 4.16 -0.07 8.71
C LEU A 157 3.48 0.60 7.51
N ARG A 158 4.24 1.39 6.76
CA ARG A 158 3.77 1.98 5.51
C ARG A 158 3.43 0.91 4.46
N ASP A 159 4.39 0.07 4.09
CA ASP A 159 4.26 -0.76 2.89
C ASP A 159 3.36 -1.99 3.10
N PHE A 160 3.24 -2.50 4.34
CA PHE A 160 2.46 -3.71 4.64
C PHE A 160 1.20 -3.47 5.44
N LYS A 161 1.17 -2.41 6.27
CA LYS A 161 -0.03 -2.06 7.05
C LYS A 161 -0.76 -0.84 6.49
N ASN A 162 -0.16 -0.13 5.52
CA ASN A 162 -0.67 1.15 5.01
C ASN A 162 -0.95 2.16 6.14
N ASP A 163 -0.16 2.09 7.20
CA ASP A 163 -0.30 2.94 8.39
C ASP A 163 0.79 4.01 8.35
N ASP A 164 0.59 5.00 7.46
CA ASP A 164 1.49 6.13 7.27
C ASP A 164 1.67 6.93 8.57
N GLU A 165 0.61 7.05 9.36
CA GLU A 165 0.67 7.74 10.65
C GLU A 165 1.54 7.00 11.66
N ALA A 166 1.39 5.67 11.80
CA ALA A 166 2.25 4.89 12.68
C ALA A 166 3.70 4.87 12.18
N ALA A 167 3.90 4.80 10.86
CA ALA A 167 5.23 4.90 10.27
C ALA A 167 5.89 6.24 10.62
N ALA A 168 5.14 7.35 10.53
CA ALA A 168 5.60 8.68 10.91
C ALA A 168 5.95 8.77 12.40
N ARG A 169 5.08 8.25 13.28
CA ARG A 169 5.31 8.21 14.75
C ARG A 169 6.58 7.42 15.11
N VAL A 170 6.83 6.30 14.44
CA VAL A 170 8.05 5.49 14.65
C VAL A 170 9.31 6.29 14.30
N LEU A 171 9.31 6.98 13.15
CA LEU A 171 10.44 7.80 12.74
C LEU A 171 10.64 9.00 13.67
N ASP A 172 9.56 9.66 14.11
CA ASP A 172 9.64 10.77 15.06
C ASP A 172 10.28 10.31 16.38
N LEU A 173 9.89 9.13 16.90
CA LEU A 173 10.49 8.53 18.10
C LEU A 173 11.97 8.17 17.91
N ALA A 174 12.33 7.65 16.73
CA ALA A 174 13.71 7.28 16.42
C ALA A 174 14.61 8.53 16.29
N LEU A 175 14.12 9.59 15.65
CA LEU A 175 14.84 10.85 15.42
C LEU A 175 15.01 11.71 16.69
N ALA A 176 14.07 11.61 17.64
CA ALA A 176 14.07 12.39 18.88
C ALA A 176 15.20 12.01 19.86
N ARG A 177 15.83 10.84 19.69
CA ARG A 177 16.92 10.41 20.56
C ARG A 177 18.28 10.84 19.99
N PRO A 178 19.10 11.58 20.76
CA PRO A 178 20.46 11.87 20.36
C PRO A 178 21.31 10.60 20.52
N GLU A 179 21.44 9.84 19.45
CA GLU A 179 22.46 8.80 19.35
C GLU A 179 23.67 9.35 18.57
N PRO A 180 24.91 8.97 18.93
CA PRO A 180 26.07 9.12 18.04
C PRO A 180 25.89 8.15 16.86
N GLY A 181 24.96 8.50 15.96
CA GLY A 181 24.67 7.76 14.74
C GLY A 181 25.45 8.32 13.56
N ASP A 182 25.65 7.48 12.55
CA ASP A 182 26.19 7.91 11.26
C ASP A 182 25.32 9.04 10.68
N PRO A 183 25.89 10.21 10.33
CA PRO A 183 25.17 11.29 9.67
C PRO A 183 24.33 10.82 8.48
N LEU A 184 24.79 9.80 7.73
CA LEU A 184 24.05 9.23 6.61
C LEU A 184 22.81 8.45 7.06
N GLU A 185 22.86 7.71 8.18
CA GLU A 185 21.68 7.05 8.75
C GLU A 185 20.63 8.07 9.20
N ARG A 186 21.06 9.17 9.82
CA ARG A 186 20.16 10.26 10.21
C ARG A 186 19.53 10.92 8.98
N ALA A 187 20.33 11.11 7.93
CA ALA A 187 19.84 11.66 6.68
C ALA A 187 18.76 10.77 6.03
N ARG A 188 18.97 9.44 6.02
CA ARG A 188 17.98 8.46 5.53
C ARG A 188 16.67 8.51 6.33
N ALA A 189 16.76 8.62 7.66
CA ALA A 189 15.58 8.71 8.51
C ALA A 189 14.78 10.01 8.29
N LEU A 190 15.47 11.15 8.16
CA LEU A 190 14.83 12.42 7.83
C LEU A 190 14.17 12.37 6.45
N ALA A 191 14.84 11.83 5.44
CA ALA A 191 14.27 11.71 4.10
C ALA A 191 13.01 10.83 4.07
N ALA A 192 13.02 9.69 4.77
CA ALA A 192 11.84 8.84 4.90
C ALA A 192 10.67 9.55 5.61
N ARG A 193 10.96 10.38 6.62
CA ARG A 193 9.93 11.13 7.35
C ARG A 193 9.38 12.31 6.56
N ILE A 194 10.20 12.95 5.72
CA ILE A 194 9.78 13.99 4.76
C ILE A 194 8.80 13.40 3.76
N GLU A 195 9.08 12.23 3.18
CA GLU A 195 8.16 11.54 2.27
C GLU A 195 6.79 11.33 2.93
N LEU A 196 6.77 10.80 4.16
CA LEU A 196 5.53 10.61 4.92
C LEU A 196 4.81 11.92 5.24
N ALA A 197 5.54 13.00 5.53
CA ALA A 197 4.94 14.31 5.75
C ALA A 197 4.20 14.82 4.50
N VAL A 198 4.78 14.62 3.31
CA VAL A 198 4.11 14.93 2.03
C VAL A 198 2.88 14.06 1.83
N THR A 199 2.98 12.74 2.06
CA THR A 199 1.84 11.81 1.96
C THR A 199 0.69 12.18 2.90
N LEU A 200 1.01 12.63 4.12
CA LEU A 200 0.06 13.05 5.14
C LEU A 200 -0.39 14.52 4.99
N ALA A 201 -0.02 15.19 3.90
CA ALA A 201 -0.34 16.59 3.62
C ALA A 201 0.08 17.57 4.75
N ASP A 202 1.26 17.35 5.33
CA ASP A 202 1.89 18.19 6.36
C ASP A 202 3.15 18.91 5.81
N PRO A 203 2.98 19.97 5.00
CA PRO A 203 4.09 20.66 4.34
C PRO A 203 5.01 21.37 5.34
N ALA A 204 4.46 21.91 6.45
CA ALA A 204 5.26 22.59 7.47
C ALA A 204 6.25 21.62 8.13
N ARG A 205 5.83 20.38 8.39
CA ARG A 205 6.73 19.34 8.90
C ARG A 205 7.76 18.91 7.86
N ALA A 206 7.36 18.77 6.59
CA ALA A 206 8.28 18.44 5.50
C ALA A 206 9.40 19.48 5.38
N ASP A 207 9.07 20.77 5.42
CA ASP A 207 10.02 21.87 5.33
C ASP A 207 10.99 21.90 6.51
N ALA A 208 10.47 21.75 7.75
CA ALA A 208 11.29 21.73 8.95
C ALA A 208 12.33 20.59 8.95
N LEU A 209 11.90 19.39 8.55
CA LEU A 209 12.78 18.23 8.43
C LEU A 209 13.78 18.38 7.27
N GLY A 210 13.36 19.03 6.17
CA GLY A 210 14.24 19.36 5.05
C GLY A 210 15.38 20.30 5.45
N ALA A 211 15.09 21.31 6.27
CA ALA A 211 16.11 22.20 6.83
C ALA A 211 17.09 21.45 7.75
N GLU A 212 16.59 20.55 8.59
CA GLU A 212 17.44 19.70 9.45
C GLU A 212 18.35 18.80 8.62
N LEU A 213 17.81 18.15 7.57
CA LEU A 213 18.57 17.30 6.65
C LEU A 213 19.70 18.09 5.96
N ALA A 214 19.40 19.32 5.51
CA ALA A 214 20.38 20.17 4.86
C ALA A 214 21.55 20.58 5.78
N ALA A 215 21.29 20.72 7.08
CA ALA A 215 22.27 21.11 8.10
C ALA A 215 23.19 19.96 8.53
N LEU A 216 22.93 18.71 8.13
CA LEU A 216 23.77 17.58 8.52
C LEU A 216 25.18 17.67 7.90
N PRO A 217 26.24 17.28 8.65
CA PRO A 217 27.62 17.29 8.18
C PRO A 217 27.92 16.09 7.28
N LEU A 218 27.20 15.97 6.16
CA LEU A 218 27.42 14.94 5.14
C LEU A 218 28.58 15.32 4.21
N SER A 219 29.49 14.37 3.98
CA SER A 219 30.49 14.48 2.90
C SER A 219 29.82 14.51 1.52
N ALA A 220 30.56 14.96 0.49
CA ALA A 220 30.05 14.97 -0.88
C ALA A 220 29.62 13.57 -1.34
N ALA A 221 30.43 12.54 -1.06
CA ALA A 221 30.11 11.16 -1.40
C ALA A 221 28.81 10.66 -0.73
N GLN A 222 28.59 11.00 0.55
CA GLN A 222 27.35 10.64 1.25
C GLN A 222 26.12 11.37 0.69
N ARG A 223 26.28 12.63 0.25
CA ARG A 223 25.19 13.38 -0.40
C ARG A 223 24.83 12.76 -1.75
N ASP A 224 25.82 12.37 -2.54
CA ASP A 224 25.62 11.70 -3.83
C ASP A 224 24.96 10.33 -3.66
N GLU A 225 25.39 9.55 -2.66
CA GLU A 225 24.78 8.25 -2.31
C GLU A 225 23.30 8.43 -1.94
N LEU A 226 23.00 9.37 -1.04
CA LEU A 226 21.64 9.67 -0.62
C LEU A 226 20.78 10.16 -1.79
N ALA A 227 21.30 11.06 -2.62
CA ALA A 227 20.57 11.54 -3.80
C ALA A 227 20.24 10.41 -4.77
N ALA A 228 21.19 9.51 -5.02
CA ALA A 228 20.97 8.35 -5.87
C ALA A 228 19.94 7.36 -5.27
N GLU A 229 19.96 7.14 -3.96
CA GLU A 229 18.94 6.35 -3.26
C GLU A 229 17.54 6.97 -3.38
N LEU A 230 17.43 8.27 -3.15
CA LEU A 230 16.16 8.99 -3.24
C LEU A 230 15.63 9.04 -4.67
N GLU A 231 16.49 9.23 -5.67
CA GLU A 231 16.06 9.16 -7.06
C GLU A 231 15.62 7.76 -7.47
N ARG A 232 16.27 6.69 -6.99
CA ARG A 232 15.78 5.31 -7.17
C ARG A 232 14.41 5.11 -6.52
N ALA A 233 14.23 5.60 -5.30
CA ALA A 233 12.96 5.53 -4.59
C ALA A 233 11.85 6.32 -5.32
N ARG A 234 12.16 7.53 -5.81
CA ARG A 234 11.26 8.35 -6.62
C ARG A 234 10.97 7.75 -7.98
N ALA A 235 11.93 7.10 -8.62
CA ALA A 235 11.71 6.40 -9.88
C ALA A 235 10.75 5.21 -9.68
N LEU A 236 10.93 4.46 -8.59
CA LEU A 236 9.99 3.41 -8.16
C LEU A 236 8.61 3.99 -7.83
N GLN A 237 8.52 5.17 -7.20
CA GLN A 237 7.25 5.85 -6.96
C GLN A 237 6.62 6.34 -8.25
N ARG A 238 7.38 6.97 -9.16
CA ARG A 238 6.87 7.48 -10.44
C ARG A 238 6.41 6.37 -11.38
N SER A 239 7.06 5.19 -11.36
CA SER A 239 6.52 4.02 -12.07
C SER A 239 5.22 3.50 -11.43
N GLN A 240 4.94 3.92 -10.19
CA GLN A 240 3.75 3.62 -9.41
C GLN A 240 2.80 4.83 -9.26
N GLU A 241 3.02 5.97 -9.92
CA GLU A 241 2.11 7.14 -9.91
C GLU A 241 1.47 7.32 -11.27
#